data_AF-A0A395V905-F1
#
_entry.id   AF-A0A395V905-F1
#
_cell.length_a   1.000
_cell.length_b   1.000
_cell.length_c   1.000
_cell.angle_alpha   90.00
_cell.angle_beta   90.00
_cell.angle_gamma   90.00
#
_symmetry.space_group_name_H-M   'P 1'
#
loop_
_entity.id
_entity.type
_entity.pdbx_description
1 polymer ?
#
loop_
_entity_poly.entity_id
_entity_poly.type
_entity_poly.pdbx_seq_one_letter_code
_entity_poly.pdbx_strand_id
1 'polypeptide(L)'
;MCYDVGMRCGHPSAHTYGLLLEKEFFMETYNDQLFPPAFLVNYTKEPAGRQRVLTYSLFRFLSCVAEEHLDLAQFLADQVSCPSAEDSFEILEDYLSADDYFSPSIAADGFEPFYLYAAIVLTAGVPFGTTTPVIDSLIEDHAPEAASLPYADGNLPLDALLVDCWNFYAALCLCLMHHTDALAALLPQFLNAYRPEYHFSCESFVLYDFMDEYFEQHDCLHHPSFVQLTDTLVAATLNYYNTDFGTLLETEIAQNLSGTGSRFAGLKRYGSVRLPAIADTDKACHMLANLFRYAALYELRSHLFDFHLDEDRLITLDNWQTELHWHYVQYANVYQLALDSFQSAVLSRELLHRQFLLNLSCLNL
;
A
#
# COMPACT_ATOMS: atom_id res chain seq x y z
N MET A 1 24.11 58.18 36.75
CA MET A 1 24.13 58.40 35.29
C MET A 1 24.15 57.03 34.62
N CYS A 2 23.28 56.87 33.62
CA CYS A 2 22.96 55.66 32.87
C CYS A 2 24.19 54.94 32.30
N TYR A 3 24.06 53.64 32.00
CA TYR A 3 24.06 53.16 30.60
C TYR A 3 23.38 51.78 30.48
N ASP A 4 22.86 51.56 29.27
CA ASP A 4 21.74 50.73 28.85
C ASP A 4 21.89 49.20 28.90
N VAL A 5 20.73 48.57 29.02
CA VAL A 5 20.44 47.15 28.83
C VAL A 5 20.35 46.84 27.33
N GLY A 6 21.19 45.93 26.86
CA GLY A 6 21.15 45.39 25.50
C GLY A 6 21.59 43.94 25.47
N MET A 7 20.85 43.04 26.12
CA MET A 7 20.98 41.59 25.88
C MET A 7 20.07 41.19 24.72
N ARG A 8 20.67 40.80 23.61
CA ARG A 8 20.01 40.03 22.54
C ARG A 8 19.78 38.61 23.06
N CYS A 9 18.54 38.29 23.37
CA CYS A 9 18.09 36.92 23.56
C CYS A 9 17.89 36.28 22.18
N GLY A 10 18.90 35.57 21.68
CA GLY A 10 18.72 34.63 20.57
C GLY A 10 18.22 33.30 21.14
N HIS A 11 16.89 33.13 21.22
CA HIS A 11 16.28 31.82 21.39
C HIS A 11 16.28 31.13 20.02
N PRO A 12 16.86 29.93 19.86
CA PRO A 12 16.48 29.03 18.78
C PRO A 12 15.01 28.68 19.00
N SER A 13 14.19 28.88 17.96
CA SER A 13 12.76 28.60 17.96
C SER A 13 12.47 27.16 18.38
N ALA A 14 11.53 26.98 19.31
CA ALA A 14 11.01 25.69 19.76
C ALA A 14 10.50 24.79 18.62
N HIS A 15 10.20 25.34 17.43
CA HIS A 15 9.85 24.59 16.23
C HIS A 15 10.92 23.58 15.76
N THR A 16 12.20 23.86 15.95
CA THR A 16 13.25 22.99 15.42
C THR A 16 13.52 21.77 16.30
N TYR A 17 13.27 21.89 17.62
CA TYR A 17 13.30 20.75 18.54
C TYR A 17 12.03 19.90 18.47
N GLY A 18 10.87 20.51 18.18
CA GLY A 18 9.62 19.80 17.89
C GLY A 18 9.73 18.90 16.67
N LEU A 19 10.26 19.39 15.55
CA LEU A 19 10.40 18.61 14.30
C LEU A 19 11.46 17.49 14.36
N LEU A 20 12.50 17.63 15.19
CA LEU A 20 13.52 16.59 15.35
C LEU A 20 13.08 15.51 16.35
N LEU A 21 12.40 15.90 17.43
CA LEU A 21 11.75 14.95 18.33
C LEU A 21 10.57 14.28 17.65
N GLU A 22 9.76 14.98 16.85
CA GLU A 22 8.75 14.36 15.99
C GLU A 22 9.41 13.41 15.02
N LYS A 23 10.48 13.76 14.28
CA LYS A 23 11.12 12.79 13.38
C LYS A 23 11.73 11.57 14.09
N GLU A 24 12.31 11.71 15.28
CA GLU A 24 12.88 10.60 16.02
C GLU A 24 11.80 9.76 16.73
N PHE A 25 10.71 10.37 17.22
CA PHE A 25 9.55 9.68 17.79
C PHE A 25 8.64 9.08 16.71
N PHE A 26 8.56 9.69 15.52
CA PHE A 26 7.84 9.18 14.34
C PHE A 26 8.49 7.92 13.79
N MET A 27 9.81 7.73 13.94
CA MET A 27 10.47 6.51 13.45
C MET A 27 10.42 5.36 14.46
N GLU A 28 10.32 5.64 15.76
CA GLU A 28 10.28 4.59 16.80
C GLU A 28 8.87 4.12 17.17
N THR A 29 7.82 4.91 16.89
CA THR A 29 6.42 4.55 17.23
C THR A 29 5.59 4.02 16.04
N TYR A 30 6.16 3.97 14.83
CA TYR A 30 5.51 3.42 13.63
C TYR A 30 5.80 1.92 13.38
N ASN A 31 6.49 1.25 14.30
CA ASN A 31 6.79 -0.18 14.18
C ASN A 31 5.59 -1.09 14.52
N ASP A 32 4.47 -0.53 14.96
CA ASP A 32 3.26 -1.28 15.31
C ASP A 32 2.07 -0.78 14.48
N GLN A 33 1.77 -1.45 13.36
CA GLN A 33 0.44 -1.58 12.72
C GLN A 33 0.62 -2.35 11.40
N LEU A 34 0.75 -3.69 11.44
CA LEU A 34 -0.29 -4.73 11.44
C LEU A 34 -1.17 -4.73 10.18
N PHE A 35 -1.30 -5.91 9.56
CA PHE A 35 -2.57 -6.33 8.97
C PHE A 35 -3.64 -6.17 10.07
N PRO A 36 -4.54 -5.18 10.03
CA PRO A 36 -5.47 -4.98 11.13
C PRO A 36 -6.40 -6.20 11.15
N PRO A 37 -6.52 -6.96 12.26
CA PRO A 37 -7.36 -8.16 12.28
C PRO A 37 -8.79 -7.85 11.94
N ALA A 38 -9.29 -6.70 12.41
CA ALA A 38 -10.62 -6.22 12.09
C ALA A 38 -10.76 -5.97 10.58
N PHE A 39 -9.77 -5.33 9.96
CA PHE A 39 -9.73 -5.15 8.52
C PHE A 39 -9.68 -6.49 7.80
N LEU A 40 -8.72 -7.38 8.08
CA LEU A 40 -8.59 -8.69 7.43
C LEU A 40 -9.83 -9.56 7.56
N VAL A 41 -10.41 -9.65 8.77
CA VAL A 41 -11.63 -10.43 9.01
C VAL A 41 -12.77 -9.91 8.16
N ASN A 42 -12.93 -8.59 8.05
CA ASN A 42 -14.01 -8.01 7.26
C ASN A 42 -13.72 -8.03 5.76
N TYR A 43 -12.50 -7.71 5.35
CA TYR A 43 -12.02 -7.73 3.97
C TYR A 43 -12.11 -9.14 3.36
N THR A 44 -11.81 -10.19 4.15
CA THR A 44 -11.94 -11.60 3.71
C THR A 44 -13.36 -12.16 3.76
N LYS A 45 -14.37 -11.40 4.25
CA LYS A 45 -15.79 -11.80 4.11
C LYS A 45 -16.21 -11.74 2.65
N GLU A 46 -15.74 -10.71 1.93
CA GLU A 46 -16.01 -10.57 0.50
C GLU A 46 -15.12 -11.51 -0.31
N PRO A 47 -15.65 -12.22 -1.32
CA PRO A 47 -14.84 -13.13 -2.14
C PRO A 47 -13.65 -12.45 -2.81
N ALA A 48 -13.82 -11.19 -3.26
CA ALA A 48 -12.76 -10.43 -3.92
C ALA A 48 -11.63 -10.08 -2.96
N GLY A 49 -11.96 -9.65 -1.74
CA GLY A 49 -10.96 -9.35 -0.72
C GLY A 49 -10.25 -10.60 -0.22
N ARG A 50 -10.96 -11.72 -0.04
CA ARG A 50 -10.31 -12.99 0.29
C ARG A 50 -9.34 -13.45 -0.81
N GLN A 51 -9.72 -13.28 -2.07
CA GLN A 51 -8.87 -13.62 -3.21
C GLN A 51 -7.59 -12.78 -3.20
N ARG A 52 -7.72 -11.49 -2.91
CA ARG A 52 -6.60 -10.55 -2.78
C ARG A 52 -5.59 -10.98 -1.72
N VAL A 53 -6.08 -11.31 -0.51
CA VAL A 53 -5.21 -11.78 0.58
C VAL A 53 -4.53 -13.09 0.19
N LEU A 54 -5.23 -14.02 -0.47
CA LEU A 54 -4.64 -15.27 -0.96
C LEU A 54 -3.53 -15.03 -1.98
N THR A 55 -3.80 -14.25 -3.03
CA THR A 55 -2.81 -13.91 -4.06
C THR A 55 -1.58 -13.24 -3.46
N TYR A 56 -1.78 -12.30 -2.54
CA TYR A 56 -0.69 -11.62 -1.86
C TYR A 56 0.12 -12.56 -0.96
N SER A 57 -0.56 -13.42 -0.19
CA SER A 57 0.09 -14.39 0.68
C SER A 57 0.96 -15.34 -0.14
N LEU A 58 0.45 -15.81 -1.29
CA LEU A 58 1.23 -16.63 -2.19
C LEU A 58 2.44 -15.87 -2.75
N PHE A 59 2.26 -14.63 -3.21
CA PHE A 59 3.36 -13.79 -3.67
C PHE A 59 4.48 -13.64 -2.63
N ARG A 60 4.11 -13.38 -1.36
CA ARG A 60 5.09 -13.23 -0.27
C ARG A 60 5.77 -14.54 0.08
N PHE A 61 5.04 -15.64 0.10
CA PHE A 61 5.60 -16.97 0.24
C PHE A 61 6.65 -17.23 -0.85
N LEU A 62 6.29 -17.04 -2.13
CA LEU A 62 7.20 -17.24 -3.26
C LEU A 62 8.44 -16.34 -3.18
N SER A 63 8.26 -15.08 -2.78
CA SER A 63 9.38 -14.14 -2.63
C SER A 63 10.34 -14.58 -1.52
N CYS A 64 9.82 -15.04 -0.37
CA CYS A 64 10.65 -15.54 0.73
C CYS A 64 11.35 -16.87 0.37
N VAL A 65 10.69 -17.77 -0.38
CA VAL A 65 11.32 -19.01 -0.88
C VAL A 65 12.42 -18.72 -1.91
N ALA A 66 12.23 -17.73 -2.77
CA ALA A 66 13.19 -17.35 -3.81
C ALA A 66 14.55 -16.87 -3.27
N GLU A 67 14.59 -16.37 -2.04
CA GLU A 67 15.85 -15.99 -1.38
C GLU A 67 16.79 -17.20 -1.20
N GLU A 68 16.24 -18.39 -1.02
CA GLU A 68 16.99 -19.64 -0.82
C GLU A 68 17.01 -20.55 -2.06
N HIS A 69 16.01 -20.41 -2.95
CA HIS A 69 15.79 -21.30 -4.09
C HIS A 69 15.79 -20.53 -5.43
N LEU A 70 16.98 -20.43 -6.04
CA LEU A 70 17.20 -19.65 -7.27
C LEU A 70 16.51 -20.24 -8.53
N ASP A 71 16.10 -21.50 -8.49
CA ASP A 71 15.41 -22.20 -9.58
C ASP A 71 13.88 -22.01 -9.55
N LEU A 72 13.33 -21.42 -8.48
CA LEU A 72 11.90 -21.21 -8.29
C LEU A 72 11.25 -20.47 -9.47
N ALA A 73 11.90 -19.42 -9.99
CA ALA A 73 11.36 -18.65 -11.11
C ALA A 73 11.18 -19.49 -12.38
N GLN A 74 12.16 -20.35 -12.70
CA GLN A 74 12.05 -21.23 -13.86
C GLN A 74 11.00 -22.34 -13.63
N PHE A 75 10.93 -22.90 -12.42
CA PHE A 75 9.87 -23.85 -12.07
C PHE A 75 8.48 -23.25 -12.27
N LEU A 76 8.26 -22.04 -11.74
CA LEU A 76 6.97 -21.34 -11.87
C LEU A 76 6.64 -21.02 -13.32
N ALA A 77 7.63 -20.63 -14.13
CA ALA A 77 7.45 -20.39 -15.56
C ALA A 77 6.93 -21.62 -16.31
N ASP A 78 7.31 -22.82 -15.89
CA ASP A 78 6.80 -24.07 -16.47
C ASP A 78 5.35 -24.37 -16.04
N GLN A 79 4.88 -23.80 -14.93
CA GLN A 79 3.52 -23.99 -14.41
C GLN A 79 2.53 -22.93 -14.92
N VAL A 80 2.97 -21.70 -15.15
CA VAL A 80 2.11 -20.58 -15.54
C VAL A 80 2.16 -20.34 -17.05
N SER A 81 0.99 -20.14 -17.67
CA SER A 81 0.94 -19.77 -19.09
C SER A 81 1.23 -18.28 -19.26
N CYS A 82 2.32 -17.93 -19.95
CA CYS A 82 2.68 -16.55 -20.28
C CYS A 82 2.32 -16.26 -21.76
N PRO A 83 1.16 -15.64 -22.07
CA PRO A 83 0.68 -15.49 -23.45
C PRO A 83 1.54 -14.52 -24.27
N SER A 84 1.65 -13.28 -23.82
CA SER A 84 2.53 -12.23 -24.35
C SER A 84 3.01 -11.33 -23.22
N ALA A 85 4.10 -10.59 -23.45
CA ALA A 85 4.66 -9.71 -22.42
C ALA A 85 3.72 -8.53 -22.07
N GLU A 86 3.00 -8.00 -23.07
CA GLU A 86 2.03 -6.92 -22.88
C GLU A 86 0.82 -7.40 -22.07
N ASP A 87 0.18 -8.51 -22.49
CA ASP A 87 -0.98 -9.07 -21.78
C ASP A 87 -0.62 -9.47 -20.34
N SER A 88 0.58 -10.00 -20.13
CA SER A 88 1.05 -10.43 -18.80
C SER A 88 1.32 -9.25 -17.87
N PHE A 89 1.78 -8.12 -18.41
CA PHE A 89 1.95 -6.90 -17.62
C PHE A 89 0.61 -6.22 -17.33
N GLU A 90 -0.36 -6.28 -18.26
CA GLU A 90 -1.71 -5.79 -18.00
C GLU A 90 -2.38 -6.52 -16.83
N ILE A 91 -2.18 -7.84 -16.70
CA ILE A 91 -2.63 -8.62 -15.53
C ILE A 91 -2.05 -8.08 -14.22
N LEU A 92 -0.76 -7.73 -14.21
CA LEU A 92 -0.11 -7.12 -13.04
C LEU A 92 -0.67 -5.74 -12.74
N GLU A 93 -0.85 -4.92 -13.76
CA GLU A 93 -1.37 -3.57 -13.62
C GLU A 93 -2.81 -3.57 -13.10
N ASP A 94 -3.67 -4.40 -13.66
CA ASP A 94 -5.06 -4.53 -13.23
C ASP A 94 -5.12 -5.05 -11.79
N TYR A 95 -4.24 -5.98 -11.41
CA TYR A 95 -4.10 -6.36 -10.01
C TYR A 95 -3.69 -5.15 -9.16
N LEU A 96 -2.59 -4.45 -9.45
CA LEU A 96 -2.14 -3.33 -8.61
C LEU A 96 -3.14 -2.17 -8.55
N SER A 97 -3.95 -1.97 -9.58
CA SER A 97 -4.89 -0.85 -9.68
C SER A 97 -6.26 -1.13 -9.05
N ALA A 98 -6.62 -2.39 -8.79
CA ALA A 98 -7.95 -2.70 -8.26
C ALA A 98 -8.09 -2.48 -6.75
N ASP A 99 -6.98 -2.32 -6.02
CA ASP A 99 -7.03 -2.07 -4.57
C ASP A 99 -5.77 -1.36 -4.03
N ASP A 100 -5.96 -0.15 -3.50
CA ASP A 100 -4.90 0.70 -2.93
C ASP A 100 -4.36 0.17 -1.57
N TYR A 101 -5.06 -0.76 -0.91
CA TYR A 101 -4.58 -1.43 0.31
C TYR A 101 -3.39 -2.37 0.03
N PHE A 102 -3.30 -2.95 -1.17
CA PHE A 102 -2.31 -3.98 -1.50
C PHE A 102 -1.25 -3.46 -2.45
N SER A 103 -0.34 -2.62 -1.92
CA SER A 103 0.84 -2.14 -2.64
C SER A 103 2.09 -2.94 -2.21
N PRO A 104 2.48 -4.01 -2.94
CA PRO A 104 3.64 -4.81 -2.59
C PRO A 104 4.93 -4.02 -2.78
N SER A 105 5.85 -4.12 -1.80
CA SER A 105 7.23 -3.71 -2.00
C SER A 105 7.90 -4.70 -2.95
N ILE A 106 8.54 -4.18 -3.99
CA ILE A 106 9.21 -4.98 -5.03
C ILE A 106 10.69 -4.64 -4.96
N ALA A 107 11.54 -5.65 -4.78
CA ALA A 107 12.97 -5.45 -4.77
C ALA A 107 13.48 -5.04 -6.16
N ALA A 108 14.46 -4.15 -6.17
CA ALA A 108 15.12 -3.77 -7.42
C ALA A 108 15.97 -4.94 -7.95
N ASP A 109 15.99 -5.12 -9.28
CA ASP A 109 16.77 -6.13 -9.97
C ASP A 109 16.38 -7.60 -9.64
N GLY A 110 15.25 -7.83 -8.97
CA GLY A 110 14.78 -9.16 -8.54
C GLY A 110 13.63 -9.75 -9.36
N PHE A 111 13.22 -10.97 -9.00
CA PHE A 111 12.18 -11.72 -9.69
C PHE A 111 10.74 -11.45 -9.19
N GLU A 112 10.58 -10.57 -8.20
CA GLU A 112 9.33 -10.25 -7.52
C GLU A 112 8.17 -9.85 -8.46
N PRO A 113 8.38 -9.05 -9.52
CA PRO A 113 7.30 -8.77 -10.48
C PRO A 113 6.75 -10.05 -11.13
N PHE A 114 7.65 -11.01 -11.42
CA PHE A 114 7.27 -12.30 -11.98
C PHE A 114 6.62 -13.20 -10.93
N TYR A 115 7.08 -13.20 -9.68
CA TYR A 115 6.42 -13.94 -8.60
C TYR A 115 5.02 -13.42 -8.31
N LEU A 116 4.81 -12.10 -8.39
CA LEU A 116 3.48 -11.51 -8.26
C LEU A 116 2.59 -11.96 -9.42
N TYR A 117 3.11 -11.96 -10.65
CA TYR A 117 2.38 -12.44 -11.83
C TYR A 117 1.99 -13.92 -11.67
N ALA A 118 2.95 -14.77 -11.30
CA ALA A 118 2.71 -16.19 -11.07
C ALA A 118 1.67 -16.41 -9.97
N ALA A 119 1.73 -15.64 -8.87
CA ALA A 119 0.74 -15.71 -7.81
C ALA A 119 -0.66 -15.33 -8.29
N ILE A 120 -0.79 -14.27 -9.10
CA ILE A 120 -2.08 -13.87 -9.68
C ILE A 120 -2.64 -15.00 -10.54
N VAL A 121 -1.83 -15.57 -11.44
CA VAL A 121 -2.26 -16.64 -12.36
C VAL A 121 -2.62 -17.93 -11.60
N LEU A 122 -1.80 -18.35 -10.65
CA LEU A 122 -2.01 -19.59 -9.88
C LEU A 122 -3.22 -19.53 -8.96
N THR A 123 -3.59 -18.32 -8.50
CA THR A 123 -4.75 -18.12 -7.64
C THR A 123 -6.00 -17.73 -8.41
N ALA A 124 -5.88 -17.30 -9.67
CA ALA A 124 -7.00 -16.87 -10.50
C ALA A 124 -8.06 -17.98 -10.63
N GLY A 125 -9.28 -17.68 -10.17
CA GLY A 125 -10.42 -18.59 -10.29
C GLY A 125 -10.37 -19.81 -9.37
N VAL A 126 -9.46 -19.85 -8.39
CA VAL A 126 -9.41 -20.89 -7.37
C VAL A 126 -10.60 -20.71 -6.42
N PRO A 127 -11.58 -21.64 -6.40
CA PRO A 127 -12.66 -21.54 -5.43
C PRO A 127 -12.11 -21.78 -4.02
N PHE A 128 -12.49 -20.94 -3.06
CA PHE A 128 -12.14 -21.18 -1.66
C PHE A 128 -12.71 -22.52 -1.17
N GLY A 129 -11.92 -23.25 -0.38
CA GLY A 129 -12.22 -24.62 0.03
C GLY A 129 -11.82 -25.68 -1.00
N THR A 130 -10.95 -25.35 -1.96
CA THR A 130 -10.47 -26.31 -2.97
C THR A 130 -8.94 -26.37 -3.03
N THR A 131 -8.45 -27.52 -3.47
CA THR A 131 -7.02 -27.77 -3.65
C THR A 131 -6.54 -27.30 -5.01
N THR A 132 -5.44 -26.55 -5.03
CA THR A 132 -4.65 -26.32 -6.23
C THR A 132 -3.38 -27.15 -6.12
N PRO A 133 -3.25 -28.26 -6.88
CA PRO A 133 -2.13 -29.19 -6.75
C PRO A 133 -0.76 -28.51 -6.88
N VAL A 134 -0.67 -27.43 -7.65
CA VAL A 134 0.56 -26.66 -7.82
C VAL A 134 0.94 -25.88 -6.56
N ILE A 135 -0.02 -25.17 -5.94
CA ILE A 135 0.26 -24.39 -4.73
C ILE A 135 0.50 -25.32 -3.54
N ASP A 136 -0.28 -26.41 -3.43
CA ASP A 136 -0.11 -27.41 -2.39
C ASP A 136 1.28 -28.07 -2.48
N SER A 137 1.72 -28.50 -3.68
CA SER A 137 3.07 -29.05 -3.90
C SER A 137 4.16 -28.04 -3.54
N LEU A 138 4.02 -26.78 -3.96
CA LEU A 138 4.99 -25.72 -3.63
C LEU A 138 5.13 -25.54 -2.11
N ILE A 139 4.02 -25.55 -1.38
CA ILE A 139 4.02 -25.42 0.08
C ILE A 139 4.57 -26.68 0.74
N GLU A 140 4.23 -27.88 0.27
CA GLU A 140 4.77 -29.13 0.80
C GLU A 140 6.29 -29.23 0.60
N ASP A 141 6.79 -28.80 -0.55
CA ASP A 141 8.22 -28.87 -0.90
C ASP A 141 9.06 -27.83 -0.15
N HIS A 142 8.55 -26.60 0.03
CA HIS A 142 9.32 -25.48 0.58
C HIS A 142 8.91 -25.02 1.99
N ALA A 143 7.75 -25.44 2.49
CA ALA A 143 7.28 -25.16 3.85
C ALA A 143 6.56 -26.39 4.47
N PRO A 144 7.24 -27.56 4.56
CA PRO A 144 6.64 -28.79 5.06
C PRO A 144 6.11 -28.68 6.50
N GLU A 145 6.72 -27.82 7.31
CA GLU A 145 6.28 -27.55 8.67
C GLU A 145 4.89 -26.91 8.68
N ALA A 146 4.68 -25.86 7.87
CA ALA A 146 3.37 -25.24 7.68
C ALA A 146 2.35 -26.24 7.09
N ALA A 147 2.75 -27.05 6.11
CA ALA A 147 1.87 -28.08 5.52
C ALA A 147 1.36 -29.11 6.55
N SER A 148 2.16 -29.41 7.57
CA SER A 148 1.86 -30.42 8.57
C SER A 148 0.97 -29.96 9.73
N LEU A 149 0.61 -28.68 9.81
CA LEU A 149 -0.11 -28.12 10.95
C LEU A 149 -1.58 -28.60 11.01
N PRO A 150 -2.11 -28.90 12.21
CA PRO A 150 -3.50 -29.34 12.38
C PRO A 150 -4.48 -28.15 12.38
N TYR A 151 -4.63 -27.47 11.24
CA TYR A 151 -5.49 -26.28 11.09
C TYR A 151 -6.95 -26.47 11.54
N ALA A 152 -7.47 -27.69 11.42
CA ALA A 152 -8.84 -28.03 11.83
C ALA A 152 -9.11 -27.80 13.33
N ASP A 153 -8.08 -27.80 14.16
CA ASP A 153 -8.22 -27.62 15.62
C ASP A 153 -8.47 -26.14 16.00
N GLY A 154 -8.28 -25.20 15.06
CA GLY A 154 -8.56 -23.78 15.25
C GLY A 154 -7.72 -23.08 16.33
N ASN A 155 -6.75 -23.78 16.92
CA ASN A 155 -5.88 -23.31 17.99
C ASN A 155 -4.47 -23.86 17.78
N LEU A 156 -3.68 -23.12 17.00
CA LEU A 156 -2.30 -23.42 16.69
C LEU A 156 -1.40 -22.41 17.42
N PRO A 157 -0.32 -22.82 18.07
CA PRO A 157 0.66 -21.89 18.65
C PRO A 157 1.53 -21.31 17.52
N LEU A 158 0.89 -20.52 16.65
CA LEU A 158 1.49 -19.95 15.44
C LEU A 158 2.69 -19.05 15.75
N ASP A 159 2.68 -18.40 16.92
CA ASP A 159 3.77 -17.59 17.45
C ASP A 159 5.07 -18.39 17.69
N ALA A 160 4.93 -19.66 18.08
CA ALA A 160 6.05 -20.58 18.29
C ALA A 160 6.43 -21.37 17.02
N LEU A 161 5.50 -21.49 16.07
CA LEU A 161 5.64 -22.36 14.89
C LEU A 161 6.01 -21.60 13.61
N LEU A 162 5.63 -20.33 13.48
CA LEU A 162 5.86 -19.50 12.31
C LEU A 162 6.97 -18.49 12.59
N VAL A 163 8.18 -19.00 12.83
CA VAL A 163 9.35 -18.19 13.17
C VAL A 163 9.91 -17.43 11.95
N ASP A 164 9.62 -17.94 10.75
CA ASP A 164 10.17 -17.49 9.47
C ASP A 164 9.07 -17.03 8.51
N CYS A 165 9.41 -16.07 7.64
CA CYS A 165 8.48 -15.43 6.70
C CYS A 165 7.74 -16.44 5.82
N TRP A 166 8.45 -17.37 5.18
CA TRP A 166 7.82 -18.30 4.23
C TRP A 166 6.82 -19.22 4.94
N ASN A 167 7.12 -19.70 6.15
CA ASN A 167 6.24 -20.57 6.90
C ASN A 167 4.96 -19.80 7.28
N PHE A 168 5.11 -18.52 7.67
CA PHE A 168 3.98 -17.66 7.98
C PHE A 168 3.00 -17.54 6.82
N TYR A 169 3.52 -17.17 5.63
CA TYR A 169 2.66 -16.98 4.46
C TYR A 169 2.15 -18.30 3.87
N ALA A 170 2.93 -19.37 3.93
CA ALA A 170 2.48 -20.71 3.55
C ALA A 170 1.27 -21.16 4.40
N ALA A 171 1.35 -20.99 5.72
CA ALA A 171 0.26 -21.34 6.62
C ALA A 171 -0.99 -20.49 6.36
N LEU A 172 -0.81 -19.18 6.08
CA LEU A 172 -1.91 -18.29 5.73
C LEU A 172 -2.57 -18.69 4.40
N CYS A 173 -1.79 -19.05 3.38
CA CYS A 173 -2.30 -19.59 2.12
C CYS A 173 -3.16 -20.84 2.34
N LEU A 174 -2.65 -21.82 3.11
CA LEU A 174 -3.39 -23.04 3.42
C LEU A 174 -4.68 -22.76 4.19
N CYS A 175 -4.67 -21.80 5.13
CA CYS A 175 -5.88 -21.39 5.84
C CYS A 175 -6.93 -20.78 4.90
N LEU A 176 -6.51 -19.88 4.03
CA LEU A 176 -7.39 -19.19 3.07
C LEU A 176 -7.94 -20.15 2.00
N MET A 177 -7.16 -21.15 1.60
CA MET A 177 -7.54 -22.14 0.59
C MET A 177 -8.37 -23.28 1.16
N HIS A 178 -7.95 -23.90 2.27
CA HIS A 178 -8.50 -25.20 2.72
C HIS A 178 -9.26 -25.14 4.04
N HIS A 179 -8.97 -24.14 4.88
CA HIS A 179 -9.49 -24.08 6.26
C HIS A 179 -10.29 -22.81 6.52
N THR A 180 -11.14 -22.45 5.57
CA THR A 180 -12.01 -21.26 5.63
C THR A 180 -12.90 -21.25 6.87
N ASP A 181 -13.37 -22.42 7.33
CA ASP A 181 -14.19 -22.56 8.53
C ASP A 181 -13.43 -22.22 9.82
N ALA A 182 -12.11 -22.45 9.84
CA ALA A 182 -11.24 -22.14 10.98
C ALA A 182 -10.61 -20.73 10.87
N LEU A 183 -10.71 -20.06 9.72
CA LEU A 183 -10.06 -18.79 9.44
C LEU A 183 -10.38 -17.72 10.50
N ALA A 184 -11.64 -17.61 10.90
CA ALA A 184 -12.06 -16.62 11.91
C ALA A 184 -11.39 -16.84 13.28
N ALA A 185 -11.08 -18.09 13.65
CA ALA A 185 -10.40 -18.43 14.89
C ALA A 185 -8.88 -18.31 14.78
N LEU A 186 -8.33 -18.56 13.59
CA LEU A 186 -6.89 -18.54 13.32
C LEU A 186 -6.36 -17.13 13.01
N LEU A 187 -7.14 -16.22 12.41
CA LEU A 187 -6.70 -14.86 12.09
C LEU A 187 -6.12 -14.09 13.31
N PRO A 188 -6.73 -14.14 14.51
CA PRO A 188 -6.12 -13.55 15.70
C PRO A 188 -4.77 -14.18 16.10
N GLN A 189 -4.56 -15.45 15.80
CA GLN A 189 -3.30 -16.15 16.09
C GLN A 189 -2.20 -15.76 15.09
N PHE A 190 -2.56 -15.60 13.81
CA PHE A 190 -1.64 -15.03 12.81
C PHE A 190 -1.23 -13.61 13.18
N LEU A 191 -2.15 -12.81 13.74
CA LEU A 191 -1.80 -11.48 14.25
C LEU A 191 -0.74 -11.55 15.35
N ASN A 192 -0.89 -12.44 16.32
CA ASN A 192 0.05 -12.57 17.42
C ASN A 192 1.43 -13.08 16.97
N ALA A 193 1.47 -13.87 15.90
CA ALA A 193 2.70 -14.39 15.30
C ALA A 193 3.36 -13.39 14.33
N TYR A 194 2.66 -12.31 13.97
CA TYR A 194 3.12 -11.33 12.99
C TYR A 194 4.36 -10.57 13.48
N ARG A 195 5.27 -10.27 12.56
CA ARG A 195 6.48 -9.50 12.82
C ARG A 195 6.65 -8.34 11.83
N PRO A 196 7.34 -7.26 12.19
CA PRO A 196 7.60 -6.13 11.30
C PRO A 196 8.31 -6.51 9.99
N GLU A 197 9.07 -7.60 9.94
CA GLU A 197 9.72 -8.06 8.72
C GLU A 197 8.72 -8.70 7.73
N TYR A 198 7.55 -9.11 8.22
CA TYR A 198 6.43 -9.57 7.40
C TYR A 198 5.59 -8.38 6.91
N HIS A 199 6.04 -7.14 7.15
CA HIS A 199 5.26 -5.95 6.88
C HIS A 199 5.07 -5.62 5.41
N PHE A 200 4.04 -4.81 5.17
CA PHE A 200 3.79 -4.08 3.94
C PHE A 200 4.60 -2.80 3.95
N SER A 201 5.03 -2.28 2.82
CA SER A 201 5.33 -0.85 2.75
C SER A 201 4.04 -0.12 2.38
N CYS A 202 3.07 0.01 3.28
CA CYS A 202 1.84 0.74 2.96
C CYS A 202 1.43 1.66 4.11
N GLU A 203 1.95 2.90 4.06
CA GLU A 203 1.45 4.02 4.89
C GLU A 203 -0.08 4.14 4.82
N SER A 204 -0.70 3.65 3.75
CA SER A 204 -2.14 3.59 3.56
C SER A 204 -2.85 2.86 4.71
N PHE A 205 -2.37 1.71 5.19
CA PHE A 205 -3.05 0.99 6.30
C PHE A 205 -3.07 1.81 7.59
N VAL A 206 -1.94 2.45 7.93
CA VAL A 206 -1.86 3.31 9.13
C VAL A 206 -2.79 4.51 9.01
N LEU A 207 -2.86 5.10 7.82
CA LEU A 207 -3.79 6.19 7.55
C LEU A 207 -5.24 5.72 7.71
N TYR A 208 -5.58 4.56 7.18
CA TYR A 208 -6.94 4.04 7.21
C TYR A 208 -7.38 3.57 8.60
N ASP A 209 -6.53 2.85 9.33
CA ASP A 209 -6.80 2.47 10.71
C ASP A 209 -7.04 3.69 11.59
N PHE A 210 -6.19 4.72 11.42
CA PHE A 210 -6.38 5.98 12.12
C PHE A 210 -7.74 6.60 11.80
N MET A 211 -8.15 6.64 10.51
CA MET A 211 -9.42 7.24 10.13
C MET A 211 -10.63 6.40 10.58
N ASP A 212 -10.54 5.07 10.54
CA ASP A 212 -11.55 4.15 11.07
C ASP A 212 -11.76 4.37 12.58
N GLU A 213 -10.65 4.37 13.34
CA GLU A 213 -10.67 4.60 14.79
C GLU A 213 -11.20 5.99 15.12
N TYR A 214 -10.68 7.01 14.42
CA TYR A 214 -11.00 8.40 14.69
C TYR A 214 -12.48 8.72 14.42
N PHE A 215 -13.06 8.22 13.33
CA PHE A 215 -14.48 8.42 13.02
C PHE A 215 -15.41 7.38 13.66
N GLU A 216 -14.86 6.45 14.44
CA GLU A 216 -15.56 5.30 15.02
C GLU A 216 -16.39 4.54 13.96
N GLN A 217 -15.88 4.48 12.72
CA GLN A 217 -16.53 3.80 11.61
C GLN A 217 -15.64 2.70 11.08
N HIS A 218 -16.23 1.51 10.96
CA HIS A 218 -15.55 0.41 10.33
C HIS A 218 -15.60 0.55 8.81
N ASP A 219 -14.46 0.35 8.13
CA ASP A 219 -14.32 0.48 6.69
C ASP A 219 -14.72 1.89 6.20
N CYS A 220 -14.15 2.91 6.84
CA CYS A 220 -14.52 4.30 6.66
C CYS A 220 -14.40 4.75 5.20
N LEU A 221 -13.45 4.21 4.42
CA LEU A 221 -13.25 4.56 3.01
C LEU A 221 -14.47 4.28 2.14
N HIS A 222 -15.25 3.24 2.46
CA HIS A 222 -16.47 2.90 1.72
C HIS A 222 -17.72 3.53 2.34
N HIS A 223 -17.61 4.15 3.52
CA HIS A 223 -18.74 4.79 4.17
C HIS A 223 -19.18 6.04 3.38
N PRO A 224 -20.45 6.16 2.94
CA PRO A 224 -20.89 7.24 2.05
C PRO A 224 -20.59 8.65 2.56
N SER A 225 -20.74 8.89 3.86
CA SER A 225 -20.45 10.22 4.45
C SER A 225 -18.95 10.56 4.45
N PHE A 226 -18.08 9.56 4.56
CA PHE A 226 -16.63 9.76 4.55
C PHE A 226 -16.12 9.96 3.12
N VAL A 227 -16.67 9.21 2.16
CA VAL A 227 -16.46 9.47 0.72
C VAL A 227 -16.86 10.90 0.39
N GLN A 228 -18.02 11.34 0.87
CA GLN A 228 -18.49 12.71 0.65
C GLN A 228 -17.53 13.76 1.24
N LEU A 229 -17.05 13.56 2.48
CA LEU A 229 -16.05 14.43 3.11
C LEU A 229 -14.78 14.53 2.24
N THR A 230 -14.23 13.39 1.85
CA THR A 230 -12.97 13.30 1.10
C THR A 230 -13.11 13.90 -0.29
N ASP A 231 -14.18 13.57 -1.02
CA ASP A 231 -14.44 14.13 -2.35
C ASP A 231 -14.67 15.65 -2.29
N THR A 232 -15.25 16.15 -1.20
CA THR A 232 -15.41 17.61 -0.99
C THR A 232 -14.07 18.28 -0.77
N LEU A 233 -13.15 17.69 -0.01
CA LEU A 233 -11.78 18.19 0.19
C LEU A 233 -11.00 18.25 -1.12
N VAL A 234 -11.11 17.20 -1.92
CA VAL A 234 -10.48 17.13 -3.25
C VAL A 234 -11.07 18.20 -4.17
N ALA A 235 -12.40 18.32 -4.25
CA ALA A 235 -13.06 19.33 -5.07
C ALA A 235 -12.69 20.76 -4.62
N ALA A 236 -12.62 21.03 -3.33
CA ALA A 236 -12.22 22.33 -2.80
C ALA A 236 -10.76 22.67 -3.17
N THR A 237 -9.86 21.68 -3.08
CA THR A 237 -8.45 21.81 -3.50
C THR A 237 -8.36 22.15 -4.99
N LEU A 238 -9.02 21.38 -5.85
CA LEU A 238 -9.02 21.61 -7.31
C LEU A 238 -9.62 22.98 -7.68
N ASN A 239 -10.72 23.37 -7.03
CA ASN A 239 -11.36 24.67 -7.22
C ASN A 239 -10.46 25.84 -6.79
N TYR A 240 -9.68 25.68 -5.72
CA TYR A 240 -8.73 26.70 -5.28
C TYR A 240 -7.67 26.99 -6.36
N TYR A 241 -7.21 25.94 -7.06
CA TYR A 241 -6.29 26.04 -8.19
C TYR A 241 -6.97 26.30 -9.54
N ASN A 242 -8.31 26.40 -9.57
CA ASN A 242 -9.12 26.57 -10.78
C ASN A 242 -8.75 25.56 -11.87
N THR A 243 -8.67 24.28 -11.49
CA THR A 243 -8.26 23.17 -12.35
C THR A 243 -9.14 21.94 -12.14
N ASP A 244 -8.96 20.93 -12.99
CA ASP A 244 -9.56 19.61 -12.87
C ASP A 244 -8.56 18.53 -13.32
N PHE A 245 -8.85 17.25 -13.09
CA PHE A 245 -7.91 16.16 -13.42
C PHE A 245 -7.53 16.12 -14.90
N GLY A 246 -8.47 16.37 -15.81
CA GLY A 246 -8.19 16.38 -17.25
C GLY A 246 -7.22 17.50 -17.63
N THR A 247 -7.46 18.71 -17.12
CA THR A 247 -6.61 19.87 -17.31
C THR A 247 -5.21 19.64 -16.73
N LEU A 248 -5.11 19.03 -15.55
CA LEU A 248 -3.82 18.66 -14.94
C LEU A 248 -3.02 17.72 -15.83
N LEU A 249 -3.66 16.68 -16.37
CA LEU A 249 -3.02 15.71 -17.27
C LEU A 249 -2.50 16.38 -18.55
N GLU A 250 -3.30 17.27 -19.15
CA GLU A 250 -2.97 17.93 -20.42
C GLU A 250 -1.93 19.06 -20.27
N THR A 251 -1.84 19.68 -19.09
CA THR A 251 -1.02 20.87 -18.88
C THR A 251 0.13 20.63 -17.91
N GLU A 252 -0.13 20.66 -16.60
CA GLU A 252 0.90 20.65 -15.56
C GLU A 252 1.70 19.34 -15.52
N ILE A 253 1.01 18.21 -15.59
CA ILE A 253 1.63 16.88 -15.62
C ILE A 253 2.44 16.75 -16.92
N ALA A 254 1.82 17.03 -18.07
CA ALA A 254 2.53 17.04 -19.35
C ALA A 254 3.76 17.96 -19.36
N GLN A 255 3.69 19.15 -18.76
CA GLN A 255 4.81 20.12 -18.69
C GLN A 255 5.92 19.68 -17.74
N ASN A 256 5.57 19.22 -16.54
CA ASN A 256 6.52 18.70 -15.55
C ASN A 256 7.26 17.47 -16.09
N LEU A 257 6.60 16.70 -16.95
CA LEU A 257 7.15 15.46 -17.53
C LEU A 257 7.83 15.69 -18.90
N SER A 258 7.54 16.79 -19.61
CA SER A 258 8.15 17.13 -20.91
C SER A 258 9.31 18.13 -20.82
N GLY A 259 9.49 18.81 -19.69
CA GLY A 259 10.58 19.77 -19.50
C GLY A 259 11.98 19.13 -19.42
N THR A 260 13.02 19.92 -19.71
CA THR A 260 14.43 19.59 -19.41
C THR A 260 14.73 19.47 -17.90
N GLY A 261 13.71 19.66 -17.06
CA GLY A 261 13.71 19.55 -15.62
C GLY A 261 13.15 18.22 -15.10
N SER A 262 13.51 17.09 -15.71
CA SER A 262 13.60 15.83 -14.94
C SER A 262 14.73 16.01 -13.91
N ARG A 263 14.48 16.84 -12.88
CA ARG A 263 15.39 17.12 -11.77
C ARG A 263 15.10 16.15 -10.64
N PHE A 264 15.33 14.88 -10.89
CA PHE A 264 15.69 13.95 -9.82
C PHE A 264 17.12 13.48 -10.07
N ALA A 265 18.05 14.16 -9.39
CA ALA A 265 19.41 13.69 -9.20
C ALA A 265 19.64 13.51 -7.70
N GLY A 266 19.59 12.24 -7.26
CA GLY A 266 20.00 11.77 -5.93
C GLY A 266 18.94 10.84 -5.32
N LEU A 267 19.12 9.52 -5.18
CA LEU A 267 20.35 8.73 -5.05
C LEU A 267 20.19 7.32 -5.69
N LYS A 268 21.05 7.05 -6.69
CA LYS A 268 21.53 5.76 -7.22
C LYS A 268 20.50 4.67 -7.67
N ARG A 269 20.08 4.74 -8.95
CA ARG A 269 20.51 3.80 -10.02
C ARG A 269 19.79 3.96 -11.38
N TYR A 270 18.65 4.64 -11.49
CA TYR A 270 17.76 4.33 -12.63
C TYR A 270 17.45 5.45 -13.66
N GLY A 271 18.12 6.60 -13.62
CA GLY A 271 18.11 7.57 -14.74
C GLY A 271 16.75 8.23 -15.04
N SER A 272 16.77 9.24 -15.92
CA SER A 272 15.57 9.96 -16.35
C SER A 272 14.73 9.09 -17.29
N VAL A 273 13.48 8.84 -16.93
CA VAL A 273 12.56 7.99 -17.70
C VAL A 273 11.60 8.87 -18.51
N ARG A 274 11.49 8.59 -19.81
CA ARG A 274 10.38 9.07 -20.64
C ARG A 274 9.15 8.30 -20.17
N LEU A 275 8.08 9.00 -19.79
CA LEU A 275 6.85 8.28 -19.48
C LEU A 275 6.39 7.50 -20.72
N PRO A 276 5.79 6.30 -20.54
CA PRO A 276 4.88 5.82 -21.56
C PRO A 276 3.84 6.92 -21.82
N ALA A 277 3.42 7.09 -23.07
CA ALA A 277 2.24 7.91 -23.33
C ALA A 277 1.15 7.42 -22.37
N ILE A 278 0.48 8.33 -21.65
CA ILE A 278 -0.73 7.98 -20.92
C ILE A 278 -1.71 7.52 -22.00
N ALA A 279 -1.72 6.21 -22.25
CA ALA A 279 -2.46 5.61 -23.35
C ALA A 279 -3.95 5.59 -23.02
N ASP A 280 -4.25 5.62 -21.71
CA ASP A 280 -5.59 5.61 -21.15
C ASP A 280 -5.74 6.80 -20.17
N THR A 281 -6.39 7.85 -20.66
CA THR A 281 -6.68 9.06 -19.89
C THR A 281 -7.59 8.77 -18.70
N ASP A 282 -8.52 7.82 -18.83
CA ASP A 282 -9.49 7.51 -17.78
C ASP A 282 -8.80 6.81 -16.60
N LYS A 283 -7.91 5.84 -16.87
CA LYS A 283 -7.06 5.22 -15.83
C LYS A 283 -6.18 6.26 -15.12
N ALA A 284 -5.60 7.21 -15.85
CA ALA A 284 -4.77 8.26 -15.25
C ALA A 284 -5.57 9.26 -14.41
N CYS A 285 -6.78 9.65 -14.85
CA CYS A 285 -7.71 10.46 -14.06
C CYS A 285 -8.12 9.74 -12.78
N HIS A 286 -8.42 8.45 -12.86
CA HIS A 286 -8.77 7.64 -11.69
C HIS A 286 -7.63 7.60 -10.66
N MET A 287 -6.40 7.36 -11.14
CA MET A 287 -5.20 7.37 -10.30
C MET A 287 -4.96 8.73 -9.64
N LEU A 288 -5.12 9.84 -10.38
CA LEU A 288 -5.06 11.18 -9.79
C LEU A 288 -6.12 11.38 -8.71
N ALA A 289 -7.36 10.96 -8.96
CA ALA A 289 -8.42 11.08 -7.97
C ALA A 289 -8.06 10.35 -6.67
N ASN A 290 -7.56 9.12 -6.75
CA ASN A 290 -7.16 8.36 -5.56
C ASN A 290 -5.98 9.00 -4.83
N LEU A 291 -4.99 9.52 -5.55
CA LEU A 291 -3.84 10.21 -4.95
C LEU A 291 -4.22 11.54 -4.28
N PHE A 292 -5.17 12.29 -4.87
CA PHE A 292 -5.72 13.49 -4.24
C PHE A 292 -6.52 13.16 -2.98
N ARG A 293 -7.29 12.05 -2.98
CA ARG A 293 -7.97 11.56 -1.77
C ARG A 293 -6.97 11.18 -0.70
N TYR A 294 -5.94 10.39 -1.05
CA TYR A 294 -4.87 10.03 -0.13
C TYR A 294 -4.19 11.25 0.48
N ALA A 295 -3.79 12.21 -0.35
CA ALA A 295 -3.15 13.44 0.11
C ALA A 295 -4.06 14.29 1.02
N ALA A 296 -5.36 14.37 0.70
CA ALA A 296 -6.34 15.07 1.52
C ALA A 296 -6.54 14.40 2.88
N LEU A 297 -6.61 13.07 2.92
CA LEU A 297 -6.72 12.29 4.15
C LEU A 297 -5.46 12.40 5.00
N TYR A 298 -4.28 12.37 4.38
CA TYR A 298 -3.01 12.53 5.07
C TYR A 298 -2.89 13.91 5.72
N GLU A 299 -3.23 14.97 4.98
CA GLU A 299 -3.27 16.33 5.49
C GLU A 299 -4.29 16.46 6.63
N LEU A 300 -5.49 15.90 6.46
CA LEU A 300 -6.53 15.91 7.47
C LEU A 300 -6.04 15.20 8.74
N ARG A 301 -5.51 13.98 8.65
CA ARG A 301 -4.92 13.24 9.77
C ARG A 301 -3.86 14.06 10.50
N SER A 302 -2.95 14.69 9.77
CA SER A 302 -1.83 15.44 10.33
C SER A 302 -2.29 16.62 11.18
N HIS A 303 -3.44 17.20 10.85
CA HIS A 303 -3.98 18.36 11.57
C HIS A 303 -5.12 18.01 12.53
N LEU A 304 -5.78 16.85 12.38
CA LEU A 304 -6.95 16.43 13.17
C LEU A 304 -6.74 16.66 14.66
N PHE A 305 -5.60 16.25 15.23
CA PHE A 305 -5.30 16.49 16.64
C PHE A 305 -5.25 17.97 17.04
N ASP A 306 -4.58 18.81 16.24
CA ASP A 306 -4.47 20.25 16.49
C ASP A 306 -5.84 20.94 16.44
N PHE A 307 -6.74 20.52 15.54
CA PHE A 307 -8.10 21.06 15.50
C PHE A 307 -8.85 20.88 16.82
N HIS A 308 -8.75 19.70 17.43
CA HIS A 308 -9.46 19.39 18.67
C HIS A 308 -8.95 20.24 19.82
N LEU A 309 -7.64 20.47 19.84
CA LEU A 309 -6.98 21.25 20.88
C LEU A 309 -7.27 22.74 20.73
N ASP A 310 -7.29 23.27 19.51
CA ASP A 310 -7.48 24.70 19.25
C ASP A 310 -8.93 25.14 19.36
N GLU A 311 -9.89 24.33 18.89
CA GLU A 311 -11.31 24.71 18.79
C GLU A 311 -12.18 24.14 19.93
N ASP A 312 -11.66 23.22 20.76
CA ASP A 312 -12.42 22.48 21.79
C ASP A 312 -13.70 21.82 21.22
N ARG A 313 -13.60 21.30 19.99
CA ARG A 313 -14.70 20.67 19.25
C ARG A 313 -14.25 19.39 18.56
N LEU A 314 -15.13 18.38 18.59
CA LEU A 314 -14.91 17.09 17.93
C LEU A 314 -15.39 17.13 16.47
N ILE A 315 -14.51 16.80 15.51
CA ILE A 315 -14.90 16.59 14.11
C ILE A 315 -15.38 15.15 13.95
N THR A 316 -16.59 14.99 13.42
CA THR A 316 -17.28 13.72 13.18
C THR A 316 -17.87 13.71 11.77
N LEU A 317 -18.33 12.55 11.29
CA LEU A 317 -18.98 12.44 9.97
C LEU A 317 -20.30 13.22 9.86
N ASP A 318 -20.92 13.58 10.99
CA ASP A 318 -22.20 14.28 10.99
C ASP A 318 -22.04 15.82 11.03
N ASN A 319 -20.90 16.33 11.52
CA ASN A 319 -20.71 17.76 11.76
C ASN A 319 -19.55 18.39 10.98
N TRP A 320 -18.77 17.60 10.22
CA TRP A 320 -17.60 18.13 9.49
C TRP A 320 -17.92 19.30 8.57
N GLN A 321 -19.12 19.36 7.98
CA GLN A 321 -19.51 20.45 7.09
C GLN A 321 -19.60 21.81 7.79
N THR A 322 -19.93 21.82 9.08
CA THR A 322 -20.08 23.05 9.88
C THR A 322 -18.85 23.34 10.73
N GLU A 323 -18.15 22.30 11.17
CA GLU A 323 -17.05 22.39 12.13
C GLU A 323 -15.66 22.36 11.46
N LEU A 324 -15.50 21.72 10.30
CA LEU A 324 -14.23 21.69 9.60
C LEU A 324 -14.03 23.01 8.84
N HIS A 325 -13.21 23.89 9.41
CA HIS A 325 -12.81 25.12 8.73
C HIS A 325 -11.66 24.87 7.75
N TRP A 326 -11.84 25.34 6.52
CA TRP A 326 -10.99 25.03 5.37
C TRP A 326 -9.55 25.56 5.46
N HIS A 327 -9.23 26.48 6.37
CA HIS A 327 -7.87 27.02 6.53
C HIS A 327 -6.89 26.06 7.22
N TYR A 328 -7.39 24.98 7.80
CA TYR A 328 -6.59 23.96 8.47
C TYR A 328 -6.25 22.76 7.58
N VAL A 329 -6.93 22.62 6.42
CA VAL A 329 -6.47 21.72 5.36
C VAL A 329 -5.71 22.59 4.37
N GLN A 330 -4.39 22.47 4.32
CA GLN A 330 -3.61 23.29 3.41
C GLN A 330 -3.72 22.70 2.01
N TYR A 331 -4.59 23.28 1.18
CA TYR A 331 -4.78 22.86 -0.21
C TYR A 331 -3.48 22.78 -1.00
N ALA A 332 -2.49 23.61 -0.67
CA ALA A 332 -1.17 23.54 -1.27
C ALA A 332 -0.40 22.24 -0.95
N ASN A 333 -0.50 21.73 0.28
CA ASN A 333 0.12 20.47 0.68
C ASN A 333 -0.56 19.30 -0.02
N VAL A 334 -1.90 19.29 -0.01
CA VAL A 334 -2.71 18.27 -0.70
C VAL A 334 -2.36 18.21 -2.19
N TYR A 335 -2.35 19.37 -2.85
CA TYR A 335 -2.06 19.48 -4.28
C TYR A 335 -0.64 18.99 -4.62
N GLN A 336 0.37 19.48 -3.88
CA GLN A 336 1.76 19.13 -4.14
C GLN A 336 2.03 17.65 -3.88
N LEU A 337 1.55 17.11 -2.75
CA LEU A 337 1.70 15.70 -2.40
C LEU A 337 1.03 14.80 -3.44
N ALA A 338 -0.16 15.14 -3.91
CA ALA A 338 -0.86 14.35 -4.94
C ALA A 338 -0.09 14.32 -6.27
N LEU A 339 0.43 15.47 -6.73
CA LEU A 339 1.21 15.53 -7.97
C LEU A 339 2.55 14.81 -7.87
N ASP A 340 3.27 14.98 -6.77
CA ASP A 340 4.55 14.28 -6.53
C ASP A 340 4.35 12.77 -6.42
N SER A 341 3.27 12.34 -5.78
CA SER A 341 2.89 10.92 -5.69
C SER A 341 2.50 10.37 -7.05
N PHE A 342 1.80 11.15 -7.89
CA PHE A 342 1.45 10.74 -9.24
C PHE A 342 2.69 10.50 -10.09
N GLN A 343 3.64 11.44 -10.06
CA GLN A 343 4.91 11.28 -10.79
C GLN A 343 5.69 10.05 -10.31
N SER A 344 5.78 9.87 -8.99
CA SER A 344 6.46 8.72 -8.37
C SER A 344 5.83 7.40 -8.81
N ALA A 345 4.50 7.33 -8.83
CA ALA A 345 3.80 6.11 -9.20
C ALA A 345 3.87 5.79 -10.69
N VAL A 346 3.82 6.79 -11.59
CA VAL A 346 4.05 6.55 -13.03
C VAL A 346 5.49 6.06 -13.29
N LEU A 347 6.48 6.65 -12.64
CA LEU A 347 7.87 6.19 -12.74
C LEU A 347 8.03 4.76 -12.21
N SER A 348 7.44 4.47 -11.05
CA SER A 348 7.48 3.14 -10.44
C SER A 348 6.87 2.08 -11.35
N ARG A 349 5.74 2.40 -12.00
CA ARG A 349 5.09 1.50 -12.97
C ARG A 349 5.97 1.22 -14.19
N GLU A 350 6.65 2.21 -14.74
CA GLU A 350 7.56 2.02 -15.88
C GLU A 350 8.81 1.21 -15.49
N LEU A 351 9.35 1.43 -14.29
CA LEU A 351 10.44 0.60 -13.76
C LEU A 351 9.99 -0.84 -13.53
N LEU A 352 8.78 -1.03 -12.97
CA LEU A 352 8.18 -2.34 -12.78
C LEU A 352 7.98 -3.07 -14.11
N HIS A 353 7.45 -2.37 -15.11
CA HIS A 353 7.29 -2.92 -16.46
C HIS A 353 8.63 -3.39 -17.03
N ARG A 354 9.67 -2.54 -16.99
CA ARG A 354 11.01 -2.91 -17.47
C ARG A 354 11.59 -4.09 -16.72
N GLN A 355 11.47 -4.12 -15.39
CA GLN A 355 11.94 -5.24 -14.59
C GLN A 355 11.21 -6.52 -14.99
N PHE A 356 9.88 -6.47 -15.10
CA PHE A 356 9.09 -7.62 -15.51
C PHE A 356 9.49 -8.16 -16.89
N LEU A 357 9.70 -7.28 -17.88
CA LEU A 357 10.20 -7.67 -19.21
C LEU A 357 11.58 -8.32 -19.14
N LEU A 358 12.48 -7.82 -18.28
CA LEU A 358 13.78 -8.43 -18.06
C LEU A 358 13.63 -9.82 -17.45
N ASN A 359 12.78 -9.99 -16.44
CA ASN A 359 12.49 -11.29 -15.82
C ASN A 359 12.03 -12.30 -16.86
N LEU A 360 11.06 -11.92 -17.70
CA LEU A 360 10.56 -12.78 -18.78
C LEU A 360 11.68 -13.17 -19.76
N SER A 361 12.57 -12.24 -20.13
CA SER A 361 13.69 -12.54 -21.03
C SER A 361 14.75 -13.46 -20.44
N CYS A 362 14.86 -13.50 -19.11
CA CYS A 362 15.77 -14.40 -18.39
C CYS A 362 15.19 -15.79 -18.19
N LEU A 363 13.87 -15.93 -18.26
CA LEU A 363 13.18 -17.21 -18.29
C LEU A 363 13.20 -17.73 -19.72
N ASN A 364 13.25 -19.05 -19.92
CA ASN A 364 13.19 -19.64 -21.27
C ASN A 364 11.77 -19.58 -21.87
N LEU A 365 11.09 -18.43 -21.77
CA LEU A 365 9.72 -18.17 -22.21
C LEU A 365 9.67 -17.56 -23.62
#